data_AF-A0A955KK05-F1
#
_entry.id   AF-A0A955KK05-F1
#
_cell.length_a   1.000
_cell.length_b   1.000
_cell.length_c   1.000
_cell.angle_alpha   90.00
_cell.angle_beta   90.00
_cell.angle_gamma   90.00
#
_symmetry.space_group_name_H-M   'P 1'
#
loop_
_entity.id
_entity.type
_entity.pdbx_description
1 polymer ?
#
loop_
_entity_poly.entity_id
_entity_poly.type
_entity_poly.pdbx_seq_one_letter_code
_entity_poly.pdbx_strand_id
1 'polypeptide(L)'
;MKVTSYIFVYVLILIAVLQNWLWLAAPLILFFSLRCGAASLIPMAILLDAYFGNYYHLPLLSLASVGWYCLVLILRTRMVNLKLS
;
A
#
# COMPACT_ATOMS: atom_id res chain seq x y z
N MET A 1 -6.43 -7.61 -14.35
CA MET A 1 -7.39 -6.49 -14.43
C MET A 1 -6.89 -5.51 -15.48
N LYS A 2 -7.77 -4.74 -16.15
CA LYS A 2 -7.32 -3.68 -17.06
C LYS A 2 -6.59 -2.59 -16.26
N VAL A 3 -5.58 -1.96 -16.85
CA VAL A 3 -4.74 -0.91 -16.21
C VAL A 3 -5.60 0.19 -15.56
N THR A 4 -6.70 0.55 -16.19
CA THR A 4 -7.70 1.51 -15.69
C THR A 4 -8.32 1.12 -14.35
N SER A 5 -8.56 -0.16 -14.10
CA SER A 5 -9.12 -0.62 -12.81
C SER A 5 -8.13 -0.46 -11.66
N TYR A 6 -6.82 -0.53 -11.93
CA TYR A 6 -5.80 -0.33 -10.90
C TYR A 6 -5.71 1.13 -10.47
N ILE A 7 -5.74 2.04 -11.45
CA ILE A 7 -5.73 3.48 -11.20
C ILE A 7 -6.97 3.88 -10.39
N PHE A 8 -8.14 3.30 -10.70
CA PHE A 8 -9.37 3.60 -9.98
C PHE A 8 -9.32 3.20 -8.50
N VAL A 9 -8.84 2.00 -8.19
CA VAL A 9 -8.67 1.53 -6.80
C VAL A 9 -7.62 2.37 -6.06
N TYR A 10 -6.55 2.76 -6.77
CA TYR A 10 -5.51 3.62 -6.23
C TYR A 10 -6.06 5.00 -5.84
N VAL A 11 -6.83 5.65 -6.73
CA VAL A 11 -7.46 6.95 -6.44
C VAL A 11 -8.45 6.85 -5.27
N LEU A 12 -9.22 5.75 -5.20
CA LEU A 12 -10.14 5.48 -4.08
C LEU A 12 -9.43 5.38 -2.73
N ILE A 13 -8.31 4.66 -2.67
CA ILE A 13 -7.48 4.59 -1.45
C ILE A 13 -6.98 5.99 -1.09
N LEU A 14 -6.55 6.77 -2.08
CA LEU A 14 -6.01 8.11 -1.87
C LEU A 14 -7.05 9.04 -1.24
N ILE A 15 -8.27 9.05 -1.80
CA ILE A 15 -9.40 9.84 -1.29
C ILE A 15 -9.79 9.39 0.12
N ALA A 16 -9.90 8.08 0.35
CA ALA A 16 -10.27 7.54 1.66
C ALA A 16 -9.24 7.94 2.73
N VAL A 17 -7.95 7.91 2.40
CA VAL A 17 -6.89 8.33 3.33
C VAL A 17 -6.91 9.85 3.56
N LEU A 18 -7.08 10.67 2.51
CA LEU A 18 -7.16 12.13 2.64
C LEU A 18 -8.35 12.59 3.49
N GLN A 19 -9.49 11.89 3.40
CA GLN A 19 -10.67 12.13 4.25
C GLN A 19 -10.56 11.50 5.65
N ASN A 20 -9.42 10.88 5.97
CA ASN A 20 -9.16 10.19 7.24
C ASN A 20 -10.12 9.00 7.50
N TRP A 21 -10.65 8.39 6.43
CA TRP A 21 -11.51 7.21 6.48
C TRP A 21 -10.66 5.93 6.51
N LEU A 22 -9.85 5.80 7.57
CA LEU A 22 -8.88 4.71 7.73
C LEU A 22 -9.52 3.31 7.71
N TRP A 23 -10.76 3.20 8.20
CA TRP A 23 -11.57 1.97 8.21
C TRP A 23 -11.88 1.43 6.80
N LEU A 24 -12.01 2.33 5.82
CA LEU A 24 -12.19 1.97 4.40
C LEU A 24 -10.84 1.80 3.70
N ALA A 25 -9.86 2.63 4.03
CA ALA A 25 -8.55 2.59 3.40
C ALA A 25 -7.80 1.27 3.69
N ALA A 26 -7.82 0.79 4.94
CA ALA A 26 -7.12 -0.42 5.35
C ALA A 26 -7.49 -1.69 4.53
N PRO A 27 -8.77 -2.08 4.39
CA PRO A 27 -9.14 -3.24 3.59
C PRO A 27 -8.86 -3.06 2.09
N LEU A 28 -9.00 -1.83 1.56
CA LEU A 28 -8.66 -1.53 0.16
C LEU A 28 -7.14 -1.67 -0.11
N ILE A 29 -6.30 -1.19 0.80
CA ILE A 29 -4.83 -1.34 0.71
C ILE A 29 -4.43 -2.81 0.79
N LEU A 30 -5.03 -3.58 1.70
CA LEU A 30 -4.79 -5.02 1.80
C LEU A 30 -5.15 -5.73 0.49
N PHE A 31 -6.34 -5.47 -0.04
CA PHE A 31 -6.79 -6.05 -1.31
C PHE A 31 -5.88 -5.67 -2.48
N PHE A 32 -5.44 -4.41 -2.55
CA PHE A 32 -4.55 -3.92 -3.58
C PHE A 32 -3.15 -4.54 -3.48
N SER A 33 -2.61 -4.67 -2.25
CA SER A 33 -1.29 -5.25 -2.00
C SER A 33 -1.17 -6.72 -2.47
N LEU A 34 -2.27 -7.48 -2.34
CA LEU A 34 -2.34 -8.88 -2.77
C LEU A 34 -2.39 -9.04 -4.29
N ARG A 35 -2.96 -8.06 -5.02
CA ARG A 35 -3.16 -8.17 -6.48
C ARG A 35 -2.15 -7.42 -7.34
N CYS A 36 -1.61 -6.30 -6.87
CA CYS A 36 -0.79 -5.39 -7.71
C CYS A 36 0.70 -5.49 -7.43
N GLY A 37 1.10 -6.20 -6.37
CA GLY A 37 2.46 -6.18 -5.87
C GLY A 37 2.74 -4.91 -5.07
N ALA A 38 3.28 -5.10 -3.87
CA ALA A 38 3.47 -4.04 -2.89
C ALA A 38 4.37 -2.87 -3.37
N ALA A 39 5.15 -3.05 -4.46
CA ALA A 39 5.98 -1.99 -5.03
C ALA A 39 5.17 -0.77 -5.50
N SER A 40 3.95 -1.00 -5.99
CA SER A 40 3.04 0.06 -6.44
C SER A 40 2.45 0.90 -5.30
N LEU A 41 2.56 0.43 -4.04
CA LEU A 41 2.12 1.17 -2.85
C LEU A 41 3.18 2.17 -2.39
N ILE A 42 4.44 2.04 -2.82
CA ILE A 42 5.55 2.91 -2.39
C ILE A 42 5.35 4.37 -2.85
N PRO A 43 5.05 4.66 -4.13
CA PRO A 43 4.80 6.04 -4.56
C PRO A 43 3.60 6.66 -3.84
N MET A 44 2.60 5.82 -3.53
CA MET A 44 1.40 6.25 -2.83
C MET A 44 1.70 6.66 -1.40
N ALA A 45 2.50 5.85 -0.73
CA ALA A 45 2.94 6.14 0.62
C ALA A 45 3.79 7.41 0.64
N ILE A 46 4.70 7.62 -0.31
CA ILE A 46 5.49 8.87 -0.41
C ILE A 46 4.57 10.09 -0.59
N LEU A 47 3.57 10.02 -1.46
CA LEU A 47 2.60 11.11 -1.67
C LEU A 47 1.77 11.41 -0.42
N LEU A 48 1.26 10.36 0.23
CA LEU A 48 0.49 10.49 1.46
C LEU A 48 1.37 11.02 2.60
N ASP A 49 2.60 10.58 2.67
CA ASP A 49 3.55 10.99 3.69
C ASP A 49 4.09 12.41 3.46
N ALA A 50 4.13 12.90 2.22
CA ALA A 50 4.31 14.33 1.94
C ALA A 50 3.09 15.15 2.40
N TYR A 51 1.88 14.63 2.19
CA TYR A 51 0.64 15.27 2.68
C TYR A 51 0.59 15.30 4.20
N PHE A 52 0.76 14.15 4.88
CA PHE A 52 0.75 14.05 6.33
C PHE A 52 2.01 14.58 6.99
N GLY A 53 3.18 14.51 6.35
CA GLY A 53 4.44 15.05 6.86
C GLY A 53 4.42 16.58 7.00
N ASN A 54 3.61 17.26 6.19
CA ASN A 54 3.30 18.67 6.39
C ASN A 54 2.45 18.92 7.65
N TYR A 55 1.68 17.93 8.11
CA TYR A 55 0.81 18.02 9.30
C TYR A 55 1.44 17.44 10.58
N TYR A 56 2.27 16.41 10.47
CA TYR A 56 2.76 15.59 11.59
C TYR A 56 4.30 15.55 11.72
N HIS A 57 5.04 16.25 10.85
CA HIS A 57 6.51 16.38 10.85
C HIS A 57 7.32 15.06 10.80
N LEU A 58 6.67 13.91 10.66
CA LEU A 58 7.29 12.59 10.69
C LEU A 58 6.76 11.72 9.54
N PRO A 59 7.65 11.06 8.78
CA PRO A 59 7.29 10.24 7.64
C PRO A 59 6.79 8.84 8.04
N LEU A 60 5.74 8.76 8.87
CA LEU A 60 5.23 7.52 9.45
C LEU A 60 4.63 6.56 8.39
N LEU A 61 3.98 7.10 7.36
CA LEU A 61 3.30 6.29 6.35
C LEU A 61 4.27 5.70 5.34
N SER A 62 5.33 6.42 4.98
CA SER A 62 6.37 5.87 4.11
C SER A 62 7.13 4.74 4.79
N LEU A 63 7.53 4.91 6.07
CA LEU A 63 8.12 3.84 6.88
C LEU A 63 7.23 2.61 7.00
N ALA A 64 5.95 2.80 7.30
CA ALA A 64 4.97 1.71 7.38
C ALA A 64 4.83 0.97 6.04
N SER A 65 4.82 1.70 4.92
CA SER A 65 4.72 1.10 3.58
C SER A 65 5.95 0.28 3.19
N VAL A 66 7.15 0.74 3.54
CA VAL A 66 8.41 0.02 3.31
C VAL A 66 8.45 -1.24 4.16
N GLY A 67 8.06 -1.15 5.43
CA GLY A 67 7.92 -2.31 6.31
C GLY A 67 6.92 -3.34 5.77
N TRP A 68 5.76 -2.87 5.29
CA TRP A 68 4.75 -3.72 4.65
C TRP A 68 5.26 -4.38 3.37
N TYR A 69 5.98 -3.63 2.52
CA TYR A 69 6.62 -4.17 1.32
C TYR A 69 7.58 -5.31 1.66
N CYS A 70 8.47 -5.12 2.65
CA CYS A 70 9.39 -6.15 3.12
C CYS A 70 8.65 -7.39 3.65
N LEU A 71 7.58 -7.20 4.44
CA LEU A 71 6.75 -8.30 4.94
C LEU A 71 6.12 -9.11 3.80
N VAL A 72 5.51 -8.43 2.83
CA VAL A 72 4.90 -9.08 1.66
C VAL A 72 5.95 -9.82 0.85
N LEU A 73 7.16 -9.26 0.69
CA LEU A 73 8.27 -9.90 -0.02
C LEU A 73 8.71 -11.20 0.68
N ILE A 74 8.86 -11.17 2.01
CA ILE A 74 9.24 -12.34 2.81
C ILE A 74 8.16 -13.42 2.73
N LEU A 75 6.89 -13.05 2.93
CA LEU A 75 5.75 -13.97 2.83
C LEU A 75 5.67 -14.62 1.45
N ARG A 76 5.86 -13.83 0.39
CA ARG A 76 5.85 -14.33 -0.99
C ARG A 76 6.99 -15.31 -1.23
N THR A 77 8.19 -15.00 -0.75
CA THR A 77 9.37 -15.88 -0.88
C THR A 77 9.16 -17.21 -0.15
N ARG A 78 8.57 -17.17 1.06
CA ARG A 78 8.22 -18.38 1.82
C ARG A 78 7.15 -19.22 1.12
N MET A 79 6.11 -18.60 0.58
CA MET A 79 5.05 -19.32 -0.15
C MET A 79 5.55 -19.96 -1.46
N VAL A 80 6.50 -19.33 -2.15
CA VAL A 80 7.14 -19.92 -3.34
C VAL A 80 8.00 -21.12 -2.96
N ASN A 81 8.81 -21.02 -1.90
CA ASN A 81 9.63 -22.14 -1.42
C ASN A 81 8.79 -23.34 -0.97
N LEU A 82 7.65 -23.12 -0.31
CA LEU A 82 6.72 -24.19 0.10
C LEU A 82 6.07 -24.94 -1.07
N LYS A 83 6.06 -24.35 -2.28
CA LYS A 83 5.46 -24.96 -3.46
C LYS A 83 6.43 -25.84 -4.25
N LEU A 84 7.72 -25.80 -3.88
CA LEU A 84 8.82 -26.51 -4.53
C LEU A 84 9.38 -27.67 -3.67
N SER A 85 8.89 -27.86 -2.44
CA SER A 85 9.15 -29.05 -1.60
C SER A 85 8.00 -30.03 -1.66
#